data_AF-A0A3D2JGZ2-F1
#
_entry.id   AF-A0A3D2JGZ2-F1
#
_cell.length_a   1.000
_cell.length_b   1.000
_cell.length_c   1.000
_cell.angle_alpha   90.00
_cell.angle_beta   90.00
_cell.angle_gamma   90.00
#
_symmetry.space_group_name_H-M   'P 1'
#
loop_
_entity.id
_entity.type
_entity.pdbx_description
1 polymer ?
#
loop_
_entity_poly.entity_id
_entity_poly.type
_entity_poly.pdbx_seq_one_letter_code
_entity_poly.pdbx_strand_id
1 'polypeptide(L)'
;MRTGNSGGLVFDVPAPYYPSDALSLDELAHWVAFSRFPGIGPKRFHKLLAFFDNDVLAAWKAESNQLSEAGIDQKTREKFIEYRKTVTPQQELERLERRRIRVITLKDETYPPLLKKFEYAPIVLYIYGRLAENDSRFTVG
;
A
#
# COMPACT_ATOMS: atom_id res chain seq x y z
N MET A 1 24.04 -37.82 -10.34
CA MET A 1 23.12 -37.78 -9.17
C MET A 1 23.63 -36.76 -8.17
N ARG A 2 23.01 -35.58 -8.11
CA ARG A 2 22.94 -34.67 -6.96
C ARG A 2 21.80 -33.70 -7.23
N THR A 3 21.01 -33.49 -6.19
CA THR A 3 19.63 -33.03 -6.16
C THR A 3 19.48 -31.54 -6.49
N GLY A 4 18.42 -31.22 -7.25
CA GLY A 4 18.04 -29.86 -7.60
C GLY A 4 17.69 -29.02 -6.38
N ASN A 5 18.33 -27.87 -6.27
CA ASN A 5 18.09 -26.86 -5.25
C ASN A 5 16.92 -25.97 -5.70
N SER A 6 15.80 -26.04 -4.98
CA SER A 6 14.65 -25.15 -5.13
C SER A 6 14.99 -23.77 -4.56
N GLY A 7 15.69 -22.95 -5.34
CA GLY A 7 16.08 -21.58 -4.98
C GLY A 7 15.41 -20.58 -5.92
N GLY A 8 14.56 -19.72 -5.37
CA GLY A 8 13.70 -18.81 -6.11
C GLY A 8 14.46 -17.84 -7.01
N LEU A 9 13.89 -17.64 -8.21
CA LEU A 9 14.02 -16.45 -9.03
C LEU A 9 12.72 -16.34 -9.81
N VAL A 10 11.74 -15.60 -9.28
CA VAL A 10 10.57 -15.18 -10.06
C VAL A 10 10.82 -13.75 -10.47
N PHE A 11 11.66 -13.54 -11.49
CA PHE A 11 11.94 -12.22 -12.06
C PHE A 11 12.15 -12.28 -13.58
N ASP A 12 11.34 -13.07 -14.31
CA ASP A 12 11.55 -13.26 -15.77
C ASP A 12 10.58 -12.49 -16.67
N VAL A 13 9.74 -11.60 -16.13
CA VAL A 13 8.97 -10.62 -16.91
C VAL A 13 8.77 -9.36 -16.06
N PRO A 14 8.94 -8.13 -16.58
CA PRO A 14 8.55 -6.92 -15.83
C PRO A 14 7.04 -7.00 -15.59
N ALA A 15 6.65 -7.36 -14.38
CA ALA A 15 5.26 -7.60 -14.06
C ALA A 15 4.52 -6.24 -14.07
N PRO A 16 3.58 -5.99 -15.01
CA PRO A 16 2.96 -4.67 -15.22
C PRO A 16 1.92 -4.31 -14.13
N TYR A 17 2.06 -4.90 -12.94
CA TYR A 17 1.13 -4.82 -11.83
C TYR A 17 1.44 -3.68 -10.87
N TYR A 18 2.61 -3.06 -10.99
CA TYR A 18 3.00 -1.85 -10.26
C TYR A 18 3.34 -0.77 -11.29
N PRO A 19 2.36 0.02 -11.77
CA PRO A 19 2.56 0.99 -12.83
C PRO A 19 3.17 2.31 -12.34
N SER A 20 3.54 2.39 -11.06
CA SER A 20 4.00 3.63 -10.43
C SER A 20 5.51 3.78 -10.53
N ASP A 21 5.94 4.91 -11.10
CA ASP A 21 7.32 5.42 -10.95
C ASP A 21 7.46 6.38 -9.75
N ALA A 22 6.36 6.65 -9.03
CA ALA A 22 6.32 7.66 -7.96
C ALA A 22 6.83 7.15 -6.60
N LEU A 23 6.93 5.82 -6.44
CA LEU A 23 7.37 5.15 -5.23
C LEU A 23 8.35 4.04 -5.57
N SER A 24 9.37 3.86 -4.73
CA SER A 24 10.18 2.64 -4.75
C SER A 24 9.32 1.41 -4.38
N LEU A 25 9.77 0.21 -4.74
CA LEU A 25 9.09 -1.03 -4.36
C LEU A 25 8.93 -1.19 -2.85
N ASP A 26 9.91 -0.72 -2.08
CA ASP A 26 9.84 -0.81 -0.62
C ASP A 26 8.79 0.15 -0.06
N GLU A 27 8.73 1.39 -0.53
CA GLU A 27 7.66 2.31 -0.15
C GLU A 27 6.28 1.76 -0.55
N LEU A 28 6.13 1.26 -1.78
CA LEU A 28 4.88 0.67 -2.27
C LEU A 28 4.42 -0.49 -1.37
N ALA A 29 5.35 -1.36 -0.96
CA ALA A 29 5.06 -2.47 -0.05
C ALA A 29 4.48 -1.96 1.28
N HIS A 30 5.04 -0.89 1.84
CA HIS A 30 4.55 -0.28 3.07
C HIS A 30 3.20 0.42 2.89
N TRP A 31 2.97 1.09 1.75
CA TRP A 31 1.65 1.64 1.41
C TRP A 31 0.57 0.55 1.38
N VAL A 32 0.88 -0.59 0.77
CA VAL A 32 0.00 -1.78 0.74
C VAL A 32 -0.19 -2.36 2.14
N ALA A 33 0.85 -2.42 2.96
CA ALA A 33 0.74 -2.93 4.31
C ALA A 33 -0.16 -2.03 5.18
N PHE A 34 0.00 -0.70 5.08
CA PHE A 34 -0.87 0.26 5.76
C PHE A 34 -2.33 0.17 5.30
N SER A 35 -2.59 0.06 4.00
CA SER A 35 -3.97 -0.02 3.48
C SER A 35 -4.71 -1.27 3.94
N ARG A 36 -3.99 -2.32 4.34
CA ARG A 36 -4.56 -3.56 4.91
C ARG A 36 -4.87 -3.47 6.39
N PHE A 37 -4.39 -2.45 7.11
CA PHE A 37 -4.69 -2.26 8.53
C PHE A 37 -5.95 -1.39 8.73
N PRO A 38 -7.07 -1.95 9.21
CA PRO A 38 -8.33 -1.21 9.32
C PRO A 38 -8.31 -0.06 10.34
N GLY A 39 -7.35 -0.05 11.28
CA GLY A 39 -7.27 0.99 12.33
C GLY A 39 -6.72 2.34 11.86
N ILE A 40 -6.01 2.37 10.72
CA ILE A 40 -5.42 3.58 10.13
C ILE A 40 -6.05 3.79 8.75
N GLY A 41 -7.19 4.47 8.72
CA GLY A 41 -7.82 4.90 7.46
C GLY A 41 -7.08 6.07 6.80
N PRO A 42 -7.49 6.50 5.59
CA PRO A 42 -6.77 7.47 4.77
C PRO A 42 -6.38 8.77 5.50
N LYS A 43 -7.33 9.38 6.23
CA LYS A 43 -7.05 10.60 7.01
C LYS A 43 -5.95 10.41 8.06
N ARG A 44 -5.99 9.29 8.80
CA ARG A 44 -4.99 8.98 9.83
C ARG A 44 -3.65 8.65 9.18
N PHE A 45 -3.67 7.92 8.06
CA PHE A 45 -2.46 7.63 7.29
C PHE A 45 -1.77 8.90 6.81
N HIS A 46 -2.50 9.85 6.21
CA HIS A 46 -1.90 11.11 5.75
C HIS A 46 -1.32 11.95 6.88
N LYS A 47 -2.00 12.04 8.03
CA LYS A 47 -1.47 12.74 9.21
C LYS A 47 -0.20 12.07 9.74
N LEU A 48 -0.21 10.75 9.84
CA LEU A 48 0.94 9.97 10.27
C LEU A 48 2.12 10.14 9.29
N LEU A 49 1.87 10.00 7.99
CA LEU A 49 2.90 10.12 6.97
C LEU A 49 3.50 11.54 6.94
N ALA A 50 2.67 12.58 7.12
CA ALA A 50 3.14 13.96 7.24
C ALA A 50 3.98 14.20 8.50
N PHE A 51 3.65 13.56 9.63
CA PHE A 51 4.44 13.64 10.85
C PHE A 51 5.86 13.06 10.67
N PHE A 52 6.03 12.10 9.77
CA PHE A 52 7.31 11.48 9.44
C PHE A 52 7.92 12.04 8.13
N ASP A 53 7.67 13.30 7.79
CA ASP A 53 8.24 13.97 6.59
C ASP A 53 8.01 13.22 5.26
N ASN A 54 6.89 12.51 5.16
CA ASN A 54 6.54 11.62 4.05
C ASN A 54 7.38 10.35 3.90
N ASP A 55 8.18 9.99 4.91
CA ASP A 55 8.87 8.70 5.01
C ASP A 55 7.91 7.63 5.57
N VAL A 56 7.41 6.79 4.66
CA VAL A 56 6.47 5.71 5.01
C VAL A 56 7.15 4.56 5.78
N LEU A 57 8.46 4.35 5.59
CA LEU A 57 9.21 3.32 6.31
C LEU A 57 9.40 3.74 7.77
N ALA A 58 9.72 5.01 8.00
CA ALA A 58 9.78 5.58 9.35
C ALA A 58 8.42 5.52 10.04
N ALA A 59 7.34 5.89 9.35
CA ALA A 59 5.98 5.79 9.87
C ALA A 59 5.58 4.35 10.25
N TRP A 60 6.03 3.34 9.49
CA TRP A 60 5.77 1.93 9.80
C TRP A 60 6.53 1.45 11.06
N LYS A 61 7.76 1.93 11.23
CA LYS A 61 8.63 1.61 12.37
C LYS A 61 8.34 2.46 13.61
N ALA A 62 7.46 3.46 13.51
CA ALA A 62 7.09 4.37 14.58
C ALA A 62 6.82 3.67 15.92
N GLU A 63 7.41 4.17 16.99
CA GLU A 63 7.16 3.69 18.35
C GLU A 63 5.82 4.20 18.89
N SER A 64 5.34 3.60 19.98
CA SER A 64 4.02 3.91 20.57
C SER A 64 3.86 5.40 20.93
N ASN A 65 4.92 6.04 21.43
CA ASN A 65 4.92 7.48 21.74
C ASN A 65 4.80 8.33 20.47
N GLN A 66 5.57 8.04 19.42
CA GLN A 66 5.52 8.77 18.15
C GLN A 66 4.16 8.62 17.47
N LEU A 67 3.58 7.42 17.50
CA LEU A 67 2.22 7.18 17.02
C LEU A 67 1.19 7.99 17.84
N SER A 68 1.41 8.18 19.13
CA SER A 68 0.54 8.99 19.99
C SER A 68 0.65 10.47 19.64
N GLU A 69 1.87 10.98 19.44
CA GLU A 69 2.14 12.36 19.02
C GLU A 69 1.55 12.65 17.63
N ALA A 70 1.56 11.67 16.74
CA ALA A 70 0.88 11.72 15.44
C ALA A 70 -0.67 11.65 15.53
N GLY A 71 -1.24 11.56 16.75
CA GLY A 71 -2.68 11.60 16.99
C GLY A 71 -3.41 10.27 16.80
N ILE A 72 -2.71 9.14 16.81
CA ILE A 72 -3.33 7.80 16.79
C ILE A 72 -3.72 7.43 18.22
N ASP A 73 -4.96 7.01 18.48
CA ASP A 73 -5.45 6.64 19.82
C ASP A 73 -4.81 5.33 20.34
N GLN A 74 -4.75 5.18 21.67
CA GLN A 74 -4.08 4.05 22.34
C GLN A 74 -4.49 2.67 21.80
N LYS A 75 -5.80 2.43 21.71
CA LYS A 75 -6.35 1.15 21.23
C LYS A 75 -5.90 0.85 19.79
N THR A 76 -5.85 1.88 18.93
CA THR A 76 -5.38 1.74 17.55
C THR A 76 -3.87 1.48 17.50
N ARG A 77 -3.06 2.19 18.31
CA ARG A 77 -1.60 2.01 18.36
C ARG A 77 -1.22 0.61 18.80
N GLU A 78 -1.82 0.11 19.87
CA GLU A 78 -1.57 -1.25 20.38
C GLU A 78 -1.87 -2.30 19.31
N LYS A 79 -3.02 -2.18 18.64
CA LYS A 79 -3.37 -3.07 17.52
C LYS A 79 -2.42 -2.95 16.34
N PHE A 80 -1.96 -1.75 16.02
CA PHE A 80 -1.01 -1.54 14.92
C PHE A 80 0.35 -2.15 15.23
N ILE A 81 0.84 -2.01 16.46
CA ILE A 81 2.10 -2.59 16.91
C ILE A 81 2.05 -4.12 16.88
N GLU A 82 0.93 -4.74 17.25
CA GLU A 82 0.76 -6.19 17.09
C GLU A 82 0.64 -6.59 15.61
N TYR A 83 -0.13 -5.84 14.83
CA TYR A 83 -0.29 -6.07 13.40
C TYR A 83 1.05 -6.05 12.64
N ARG A 84 1.89 -5.02 12.86
CA ARG A 84 3.18 -4.88 12.16
C ARG A 84 4.16 -6.02 12.48
N LYS A 85 4.02 -6.70 13.63
CA LYS A 85 4.83 -7.89 13.97
C LYS A 85 4.46 -9.10 13.11
N THR A 86 3.22 -9.16 12.63
CA THR A 86 2.70 -10.29 11.84
C THR A 86 2.81 -10.09 10.34
N VAL A 87 3.15 -8.88 9.88
CA VAL A 87 3.15 -8.52 8.47
C VAL A 87 4.55 -8.18 8.01
N THR A 88 4.99 -8.86 6.95
CA THR A 88 6.16 -8.48 6.17
C THR A 88 5.68 -7.74 4.92
N PRO A 89 5.88 -6.41 4.80
CA PRO A 89 5.34 -5.63 3.69
C PRO A 89 5.68 -6.18 2.31
N GLN A 90 6.90 -6.68 2.11
CA GLN A 90 7.36 -7.17 0.81
C GLN A 90 6.59 -8.43 0.37
N GLN A 91 6.21 -9.29 1.32
CA GLN A 91 5.38 -10.47 1.04
C GLN A 91 3.96 -10.11 0.59
N GLU A 92 3.48 -8.91 0.94
CA GLU A 92 2.19 -8.43 0.44
C GLU A 92 2.22 -8.15 -1.05
N LEU A 93 3.30 -7.54 -1.56
CA LEU A 93 3.47 -7.34 -2.99
C LEU A 93 3.58 -8.68 -3.72
N GLU A 94 4.44 -9.60 -3.26
CA GLU A 94 4.54 -10.93 -3.87
C GLU A 94 3.18 -11.65 -3.97
N ARG A 95 2.35 -11.53 -2.93
CA ARG A 95 1.02 -12.13 -2.91
C ARG A 95 0.08 -11.51 -3.95
N LEU A 96 0.15 -10.19 -4.15
CA LEU A 96 -0.65 -9.47 -5.14
C LEU A 96 -0.20 -9.79 -6.57
N GLU A 97 1.12 -9.86 -6.78
CA GLU A 97 1.71 -10.24 -8.06
C GLU A 97 1.29 -11.63 -8.51
N ARG A 98 1.40 -12.63 -7.62
CA ARG A 98 0.96 -14.01 -7.90
C ARG A 98 -0.52 -14.10 -8.27
N ARG A 99 -1.32 -13.15 -7.80
CA ARG A 99 -2.76 -13.02 -8.09
C ARG A 99 -3.05 -12.11 -9.28
N ARG A 100 -2.02 -11.55 -9.92
CA ARG A 100 -2.11 -10.61 -11.04
C ARG A 100 -2.98 -9.39 -10.70
N ILE A 101 -2.91 -8.94 -9.44
CA ILE A 101 -3.61 -7.75 -8.96
C ILE A 101 -2.70 -6.56 -9.17
N ARG A 102 -3.18 -5.59 -9.97
CA ARG A 102 -2.49 -4.32 -10.14
C ARG A 102 -2.76 -3.42 -8.94
N VAL A 103 -1.74 -2.68 -8.51
CA VAL A 103 -1.78 -1.74 -7.38
C VAL A 103 -1.57 -0.33 -7.91
N ILE A 104 -2.46 0.60 -7.56
CA ILE A 104 -2.29 2.04 -7.86
C ILE A 104 -2.38 2.80 -6.54
N THR A 105 -1.47 3.74 -6.29
CA THR A 105 -1.44 4.57 -5.08
C THR A 105 -1.93 5.99 -5.35
N LEU A 106 -2.30 6.73 -4.30
CA LEU A 106 -2.67 8.16 -4.42
C LEU A 106 -1.57 9.05 -5.04
N LYS A 107 -0.31 8.59 -5.01
CA LYS A 107 0.83 9.29 -5.62
C LYS A 107 0.91 9.08 -7.14
N ASP A 108 0.21 8.10 -7.67
CA ASP A 108 0.32 7.73 -9.08
C ASP A 108 -0.51 8.66 -9.96
N GLU A 109 0.00 9.00 -11.14
CA GLU A 109 -0.74 9.75 -12.16
C GLU A 109 -1.97 8.99 -12.68
N THR A 110 -1.89 7.65 -12.66
CA THR A 110 -2.98 6.76 -13.08
C THR A 110 -4.10 6.62 -12.03
N TYR A 111 -3.94 7.23 -10.85
CA TYR A 111 -5.00 7.25 -9.84
C TYR A 111 -6.19 8.08 -10.33
N PRO A 112 -7.43 7.56 -10.31
CA PRO A 112 -8.60 8.26 -10.85
C PRO A 112 -8.78 9.67 -10.28
N PRO A 113 -8.69 10.74 -11.11
CA PRO A 113 -8.70 12.12 -10.62
C PRO A 113 -9.97 12.50 -9.85
N LEU A 114 -11.11 11.93 -10.22
CA LEU A 114 -12.37 12.15 -9.49
C LEU A 114 -12.31 11.54 -8.09
N LEU A 115 -11.77 10.32 -7.95
CA LEU A 115 -11.66 9.66 -6.66
C LEU A 115 -10.66 10.39 -5.74
N LYS A 116 -9.59 10.97 -6.30
CA LYS A 116 -8.58 11.74 -5.57
C LYS A 116 -9.15 12.99 -4.88
N LYS A 117 -10.30 13.50 -5.33
CA LYS A 117 -10.98 14.65 -4.72
C LYS A 117 -11.75 14.30 -3.44
N PHE A 118 -12.00 13.01 -3.18
CA PHE A 118 -12.75 12.60 -2.00
C PHE A 118 -11.84 12.62 -0.76
N GLU A 119 -12.36 13.16 0.34
CA GLU A 119 -11.63 13.26 1.61
C GLU A 119 -11.20 11.90 2.19
N TYR A 120 -11.88 10.83 1.78
CA TYR A 120 -11.62 9.44 2.20
C TYR A 120 -11.10 8.57 1.03
N ALA A 121 -10.49 9.19 0.02
CA ALA A 121 -9.88 8.47 -1.09
C ALA A 121 -8.95 7.35 -0.58
N PRO A 122 -9.13 6.09 -1.03
CA PRO A 122 -8.27 5.00 -0.62
C PRO A 122 -6.81 5.27 -0.98
N ILE A 123 -5.88 5.02 -0.05
CA ILE A 123 -4.45 5.27 -0.28
C ILE A 123 -3.85 4.32 -1.33
N VAL A 124 -4.48 3.17 -1.50
CA VAL A 124 -4.16 2.14 -2.49
C VAL A 124 -5.45 1.62 -3.11
N LEU A 125 -5.46 1.46 -4.43
CA LEU A 125 -6.48 0.77 -5.22
C LEU A 125 -5.92 -0.56 -5.71
N TYR A 126 -6.73 -1.62 -5.56
CA TYR A 126 -6.44 -2.94 -6.09
C TYR A 126 -7.32 -3.21 -7.31
N ILE A 127 -6.69 -3.47 -8.44
CA ILE A 127 -7.35 -3.69 -9.71
C ILE A 127 -7.14 -5.14 -10.11
N TYR A 128 -8.23 -5.89 -10.18
CA TYR A 128 -8.26 -7.24 -10.70
C TYR A 128 -8.96 -7.22 -12.07
N GLY A 129 -8.27 -7.68 -13.11
CA GLY A 129 -8.73 -7.56 -14.50
C GLY A 129 -8.13 -6.35 -15.23
N ARG A 130 -8.61 -6.08 -16.45
CA ARG A 130 -8.26 -4.87 -17.20
C ARG A 130 -9.42 -3.89 -17.08
N LEU A 131 -9.16 -2.66 -16.64
CA LEU A 131 -10.13 -1.57 -16.80
C LEU A 131 -10.30 -1.32 -18.30
N ALA A 132 -11.54 -1.39 -18.80
CA ALA A 132 -11.86 -1.00 -20.15
C ALA A 132 -11.93 0.53 -20.23
N GLU A 133 -11.71 1.12 -21.41
CA GLU A 133 -11.83 2.58 -21.60
C GLU A 133 -13.20 3.11 -21.13
N ASN A 134 -14.24 2.29 -21.22
CA ASN A 134 -15.60 2.63 -20.79
C ASN A 134 -15.75 2.77 -19.26
N ASP A 135 -14.87 2.18 -18.45
CA ASP A 135 -14.93 2.27 -16.99
C ASP A 135 -14.59 3.68 -16.46
N SER A 136 -13.92 4.49 -17.29
CA SER A 136 -13.58 5.90 -16.98
C SER A 136 -14.77 6.86 -17.10
N ARG A 137 -15.91 6.41 -17.66
CA ARG A 137 -17.00 7.28 -18.13
C ARG A 137 -18.23 7.34 -17.22
N PHE A 138 -18.23 6.70 -16.06
CA PHE A 138 -19.39 6.74 -15.16
C PHE A 138 -19.43 8.04 -14.35
N THR A 139 -19.87 9.12 -15.00
CA THR A 139 -20.49 10.26 -14.32
C THR A 139 -21.87 9.83 -13.85
N VAL A 140 -22.07 9.75 -12.53
CA VAL A 140 -23.43 9.76 -11.96
C VAL A 140 -23.84 11.22 -11.91
N GLY A 141 -24.79 11.59 -12.77
CA GLY A 141 -25.48 12.89 -12.73
C GLY A 141 -26.47 12.96 -11.58
#